data_AF-A0A7C4V284-F1
#
_entry.id   AF-A0A7C4V284-F1
#
_cell.length_a   1.000
_cell.length_b   1.000
_cell.length_c   1.000
_cell.angle_alpha   90.00
_cell.angle_beta   90.00
_cell.angle_gamma   90.00
#
_symmetry.space_group_name_H-M   'P 1'
#
loop_
_entity.id
_entity.type
_entity.pdbx_description
1 polymer ?
#
loop_
_entity_poly.entity_id
_entity_poly.type
_entity_poly.pdbx_seq_one_letter_code
_entity_poly.pdbx_strand_id
1 'polypeptide(L)'
;MSKRRWSPELIIAEIRRLHSTGSDITQSRVEAIDSKLTSAAVRYFGSWRAAVEAAGIDYSEVAALGKQRRVSKIKKWTNERILEEIRRLYEAGEDLSSAEVRRKHLDLYATARRKEHFGSWASAVLAAGVDYGVVKRSAQERRRQAADWKRRLLQEWENPALQATSEAEQGTTEAERGSSSGAWLRDLLKEKLMELYEQLGGETSAAVQQRIRELIERVEQGGSAPC
;
A
#
# COMPACT_ATOMS: atom_id res chain seq x y z
N MET A 1 24.90 31.98 -11.88
CA MET A 1 23.55 32.32 -11.39
C MET A 1 23.64 33.58 -10.53
N SER A 2 23.00 34.69 -10.93
CA SER A 2 23.07 35.96 -10.18
C SER A 2 22.39 35.83 -8.81
N LYS A 3 23.00 36.39 -7.76
CA LYS A 3 22.38 36.45 -6.43
C LYS A 3 21.17 37.38 -6.53
N ARG A 4 19.96 36.85 -6.30
CA ARG A 4 18.74 37.67 -6.15
C ARG A 4 19.01 38.73 -5.08
N ARG A 5 18.89 40.02 -5.44
CA ARG A 5 19.00 41.12 -4.48
C ARG A 5 17.65 41.30 -3.81
N TRP A 6 17.60 41.05 -2.51
CA TRP A 6 16.40 41.22 -1.71
C TRP A 6 16.22 42.70 -1.32
N SER A 7 14.98 43.18 -1.37
CA SER A 7 14.54 44.46 -0.82
C SER A 7 13.22 44.24 -0.05
N PRO A 8 12.82 45.15 0.85
CA PRO A 8 11.54 45.07 1.56
C PRO A 8 10.34 44.90 0.62
N GLU A 9 10.33 45.64 -0.49
CA GLU A 9 9.25 45.64 -1.49
C GLU A 9 9.18 44.30 -2.23
N LEU A 10 10.33 43.74 -2.59
CA LEU A 10 10.40 42.43 -3.26
C LEU A 10 9.94 41.31 -2.33
N ILE A 11 10.27 41.38 -1.04
CA ILE A 11 9.83 40.41 -0.02
C ILE A 11 8.31 40.46 0.13
N ILE A 12 7.73 41.66 0.25
CA ILE A 12 6.27 41.84 0.33
C ILE A 12 5.59 41.30 -0.94
N ALA A 13 6.11 41.60 -2.12
CA ALA A 13 5.56 41.11 -3.38
C ALA A 13 5.60 39.57 -3.46
N GLU A 14 6.67 38.94 -3.02
CA GLU A 14 6.81 37.48 -3.00
C GLU A 14 5.85 36.83 -2.00
N ILE A 15 5.71 37.40 -0.79
CA ILE A 15 4.76 36.91 0.22
C ILE A 15 3.32 36.99 -0.33
N ARG A 16 2.93 38.11 -0.96
CA ARG A 16 1.60 38.26 -1.58
C ARG A 16 1.38 37.26 -2.71
N ARG A 17 2.40 37.02 -3.54
CA ARG A 17 2.36 36.02 -4.61
C ARG A 17 2.15 34.61 -4.05
N LEU A 18 2.88 34.25 -2.99
CA LEU A 18 2.69 32.96 -2.34
C LEU A 18 1.30 32.83 -1.72
N HIS A 19 0.78 33.90 -1.11
CA HIS A 19 -0.57 33.92 -0.54
C HIS A 19 -1.67 33.78 -1.61
N SER A 20 -1.57 34.49 -2.74
CA SER A 20 -2.58 34.44 -3.80
C SER A 20 -2.69 33.09 -4.50
N THR A 21 -1.61 32.30 -4.49
CA THR A 21 -1.64 30.91 -5.01
C THR A 21 -2.36 29.92 -4.07
N GLY A 22 -2.86 30.37 -2.91
CA GLY A 22 -3.46 29.50 -1.89
C GLY A 22 -2.45 28.59 -1.19
N SER A 23 -1.15 28.85 -1.36
CA SER A 23 -0.08 28.06 -0.78
C SER A 23 -0.03 28.23 0.74
N ASP A 24 0.45 27.20 1.44
CA ASP A 24 0.72 27.31 2.87
C ASP A 24 1.95 28.17 3.12
N ILE A 25 1.72 29.42 3.52
CA ILE A 25 2.76 30.43 3.78
C ILE A 25 3.25 30.45 5.24
N THR A 26 3.01 29.38 6.00
CA THR A 26 3.67 29.22 7.30
C THR A 26 5.19 29.23 7.15
N GLN A 27 5.90 29.82 8.12
CA GLN A 27 7.35 29.99 8.05
C GLN A 27 8.08 28.69 7.71
N SER A 28 7.77 27.61 8.42
CA SER A 28 8.41 26.30 8.23
C SER A 28 8.17 25.73 6.83
N ARG A 29 7.00 25.99 6.22
CA ARG A 29 6.70 25.53 4.88
C ARG A 29 7.43 26.32 3.82
N VAL A 30 7.47 27.64 3.97
CA VAL A 30 8.18 28.52 3.03
C VAL A 30 9.69 28.30 3.15
N GLU A 31 10.22 28.12 4.36
CA GLU A 31 11.65 27.85 4.58
C GLU A 31 12.12 26.55 3.92
N ALA A 32 11.27 25.52 3.89
CA ALA A 32 11.56 24.26 3.19
C ALA A 32 11.62 24.41 1.66
N ILE A 33 11.03 25.47 1.10
CA ILE A 33 10.96 25.72 -0.35
C ILE A 33 11.96 26.81 -0.77
N ASP A 34 11.98 27.92 -0.04
CA ASP A 34 12.83 29.08 -0.26
C ASP A 34 13.32 29.67 1.08
N SER A 35 14.35 29.06 1.63
CA SER A 35 15.02 29.53 2.86
C SER A 35 15.68 30.90 2.72
N LYS A 36 15.96 31.37 1.48
CA LYS A 36 16.55 32.69 1.24
C LYS A 36 15.51 33.78 1.44
N LEU A 37 14.27 33.54 1.03
CA LEU A 37 13.16 34.45 1.27
C LEU A 37 12.89 34.63 2.78
N THR A 38 12.81 33.53 3.54
CA THR A 38 12.56 33.61 4.99
C THR A 38 13.70 34.32 5.72
N SER A 39 14.95 34.02 5.37
CA SER A 39 16.14 34.69 5.93
C SER A 39 16.15 36.19 5.60
N ALA A 40 15.79 36.57 4.36
CA ALA A 40 15.70 37.97 3.96
C ALA A 40 14.58 38.69 4.72
N ALA A 41 13.40 38.07 4.84
CA ALA A 41 12.27 38.61 5.58
C ALA A 41 12.61 38.88 7.05
N VAL A 42 13.27 37.93 7.72
CA VAL A 42 13.75 38.11 9.10
C VAL A 42 14.76 39.25 9.19
N ARG A 43 15.67 39.39 8.22
CA ARG A 43 16.67 40.47 8.21
C ARG A 43 16.08 41.87 8.04
N TYR A 44 15.07 42.03 7.18
CA TYR A 44 14.48 43.35 6.89
C TYR A 44 13.34 43.75 7.83
N PHE A 45 12.56 42.77 8.32
CA PHE A 45 11.35 43.02 9.13
C PHE A 45 11.46 42.48 10.56
N GLY A 46 12.59 41.88 10.94
CA GLY A 46 12.84 41.30 12.27
C GLY A 46 12.23 39.91 12.47
N SER A 47 11.11 39.58 11.82
CA SER A 47 10.50 38.26 11.86
C SER A 47 9.69 37.94 10.62
N TRP A 48 9.42 36.65 10.36
CA TRP A 48 8.52 36.22 9.29
C TRP A 48 7.10 36.76 9.49
N ARG A 49 6.60 36.73 10.74
CA ARG A 49 5.30 37.31 11.11
C ARG A 49 5.21 38.78 10.70
N ALA A 50 6.19 39.59 11.09
CA ALA A 50 6.21 41.02 10.78
C ALA A 50 6.26 41.28 9.26
N ALA A 51 6.98 40.46 8.50
CA ALA A 51 7.02 40.57 7.03
C ALA A 51 5.66 40.22 6.39
N VAL A 52 4.96 39.21 6.91
CA VAL A 52 3.61 38.82 6.46
C VAL A 52 2.57 39.90 6.80
N GLU A 53 2.65 40.46 8.01
CA GLU A 53 1.79 41.55 8.45
C GLU A 53 2.06 42.84 7.64
N ALA A 54 3.34 43.15 7.33
CA ALA A 54 3.71 44.25 6.43
C ALA A 54 3.22 44.05 4.99
N ALA A 55 3.00 42.79 4.58
CA ALA A 55 2.36 42.46 3.30
C ALA A 55 0.83 42.67 3.32
N GLY A 56 0.24 42.99 4.48
CA GLY A 56 -1.20 43.20 4.67
C GLY A 56 -1.97 41.91 4.91
N ILE A 57 -1.30 40.84 5.37
CA ILE A 57 -1.92 39.54 5.64
C ILE A 57 -1.90 39.32 7.16
N ASP A 58 -3.04 38.94 7.73
CA ASP A 58 -3.10 38.58 9.14
C ASP A 58 -2.37 37.24 9.37
N TYR A 59 -1.23 37.30 10.06
CA TYR A 59 -0.44 36.11 10.35
C TYR A 59 -1.18 35.12 11.27
N SER A 60 -2.14 35.58 12.08
CA SER A 60 -2.96 34.70 12.90
C SER A 60 -3.82 33.76 12.05
N GLU A 61 -4.38 34.25 10.94
CA GLU A 61 -5.11 33.44 9.96
C GLU A 61 -4.19 32.44 9.26
N VAL A 62 -2.98 32.88 8.87
CA VAL A 62 -1.96 31.99 8.29
C VAL A 62 -1.61 30.85 9.24
N ALA A 63 -1.38 31.17 10.52
CA ALA A 63 -1.05 30.19 11.55
C ALA A 63 -2.23 29.25 11.83
N ALA A 64 -3.46 29.77 11.87
CA ALA A 64 -4.67 28.98 12.06
C ALA A 64 -4.90 28.01 10.89
N LEU A 65 -4.76 28.47 9.64
CA LEU A 65 -4.86 27.64 8.44
C LEU A 65 -3.76 26.58 8.40
N GLY A 66 -2.51 26.94 8.73
CA GLY A 66 -1.42 25.98 8.84
C GLY A 66 -1.67 24.92 9.92
N LYS A 67 -2.22 25.32 11.07
CA LYS A 67 -2.63 24.41 12.15
C LYS A 67 -3.78 23.51 11.69
N GLN A 68 -4.79 24.04 11.02
CA GLN A 68 -5.91 23.27 10.48
C GLN A 68 -5.42 22.26 9.44
N ARG A 69 -4.61 22.69 8.46
CA ARG A 69 -3.99 21.80 7.46
C ARG A 69 -3.16 20.69 8.13
N ARG A 70 -2.38 21.04 9.16
CA ARG A 70 -1.61 20.06 9.93
C ARG A 70 -2.52 19.08 10.67
N VAL A 71 -3.61 19.54 11.28
CA VAL A 71 -4.61 18.68 11.95
C VAL A 71 -5.32 17.77 10.95
N SER A 72 -5.67 18.25 9.76
CA SER A 72 -6.26 17.43 8.70
C SER A 72 -5.27 16.41 8.13
N LYS A 73 -3.98 16.74 8.09
CA LYS A 73 -2.90 15.89 7.57
C LYS A 73 -2.39 14.87 8.59
N ILE A 74 -2.35 15.23 9.87
CA ILE A 74 -2.19 14.29 10.99
C ILE A 74 -3.50 13.53 11.07
N LYS A 75 -3.63 12.45 10.30
CA LYS A 75 -4.75 11.49 10.33
C LYS A 75 -5.19 11.19 11.77
N LYS A 76 -6.11 11.97 12.33
CA LYS A 76 -6.89 11.54 13.48
C LYS A 76 -7.99 10.69 12.89
N TRP A 77 -7.88 9.39 13.09
CA TRP A 77 -9.02 8.51 12.99
C TRP A 77 -10.13 9.07 13.89
N THR A 78 -11.17 9.61 13.27
CA THR A 78 -12.45 9.83 13.95
C THR A 78 -13.28 8.57 13.82
N ASN A 79 -14.33 8.43 14.63
CA ASN A 79 -15.23 7.28 14.52
C ASN A 79 -15.82 7.19 13.11
N GLU A 80 -16.26 8.32 12.55
CA GLU A 80 -16.85 8.41 11.21
C GLU A 80 -15.86 7.94 10.14
N ARG A 81 -14.59 8.37 10.24
CA ARG A 81 -13.55 7.99 9.29
C ARG A 81 -13.16 6.52 9.41
N ILE A 82 -13.17 5.96 10.61
CA ILE A 82 -12.98 4.51 10.81
C ILE A 82 -14.12 3.75 10.11
N LEU A 83 -15.37 4.18 10.28
CA LEU A 83 -16.53 3.52 9.65
C LEU A 83 -16.50 3.64 8.13
N GLU A 84 -16.18 4.83 7.60
CA GLU A 84 -16.06 5.07 6.16
C GLU A 84 -14.97 4.17 5.55
N GLU A 85 -13.81 4.08 6.19
CA GLU A 85 -12.73 3.21 5.70
C GLU A 85 -13.12 1.73 5.75
N ILE A 86 -13.79 1.28 6.82
CA ILE A 86 -14.30 -0.10 6.90
C ILE A 86 -15.29 -0.40 5.77
N ARG A 87 -16.20 0.54 5.46
CA ARG A 87 -17.15 0.38 4.34
C ARG A 87 -16.44 0.35 3.00
N ARG A 88 -15.48 1.25 2.78
CA ARG A 88 -14.65 1.27 1.56
C ARG A 88 -13.93 -0.07 1.35
N LEU A 89 -13.34 -0.63 2.41
CA LEU A 89 -12.68 -1.93 2.36
C LEU A 89 -13.68 -3.06 2.09
N TYR A 90 -14.87 -3.01 2.67
CA TYR A 90 -15.94 -3.97 2.42
C TYR A 90 -16.42 -3.94 0.96
N GLU A 91 -16.68 -2.75 0.43
CA GLU A 91 -17.11 -2.52 -0.96
C GLU A 91 -16.02 -2.92 -1.97
N ALA A 92 -14.75 -2.71 -1.61
CA ALA A 92 -13.61 -3.20 -2.38
C ALA A 92 -13.44 -4.74 -2.33
N GLY A 93 -14.26 -5.44 -1.54
CA GLY A 93 -14.19 -6.89 -1.38
C GLY A 93 -13.00 -7.37 -0.54
N GLU A 94 -12.32 -6.48 0.19
CA GLU A 94 -11.18 -6.86 1.01
C GLU A 94 -11.59 -7.72 2.22
N ASP A 95 -10.70 -8.61 2.63
CA ASP A 95 -10.92 -9.46 3.80
C ASP A 95 -10.83 -8.63 5.10
N LEU A 96 -12.01 -8.30 5.66
CA LEU A 96 -12.15 -7.59 6.92
C LEU A 96 -11.85 -8.42 8.18
N SER A 97 -11.33 -9.64 8.06
CA SER A 97 -10.94 -10.43 9.23
C SER A 97 -9.81 -9.76 9.98
N SER A 98 -9.86 -9.85 11.32
CA SER A 98 -8.87 -9.20 12.19
C SER A 98 -7.42 -9.55 11.88
N ALA A 99 -7.16 -10.72 11.31
CA ALA A 99 -5.80 -11.12 10.92
C ALA A 99 -5.30 -10.32 9.71
N GLU A 100 -6.15 -10.18 8.68
CA GLU A 100 -5.75 -9.57 7.42
C GLU A 100 -5.73 -8.04 7.52
N VAL A 101 -6.72 -7.44 8.18
CA VAL A 101 -6.72 -5.99 8.41
C VAL A 101 -5.55 -5.58 9.31
N ARG A 102 -5.17 -6.39 10.30
CA ARG A 102 -3.96 -6.13 11.10
C ARG A 102 -2.69 -6.15 10.25
N ARG A 103 -2.65 -6.98 9.21
CA ARG A 103 -1.49 -7.14 8.31
C ARG A 103 -1.40 -6.00 7.30
N LYS A 104 -2.49 -5.68 6.61
CA LYS A 104 -2.54 -4.69 5.52
C LYS A 104 -2.84 -3.25 5.99
N HIS A 105 -3.62 -3.11 7.06
CA HIS A 105 -4.20 -1.84 7.52
C HIS A 105 -4.00 -1.63 9.03
N LEU A 106 -2.74 -1.74 9.49
CA LEU A 106 -2.37 -1.73 10.91
C LEU A 106 -2.90 -0.50 11.67
N ASP A 107 -2.76 0.70 11.09
CA ASP A 107 -3.17 1.95 11.74
C ASP A 107 -4.69 2.00 11.99
N LEU A 108 -5.48 1.57 11.01
CA LEU A 108 -6.94 1.47 11.12
C LEU A 108 -7.32 0.47 12.21
N TYR A 109 -6.73 -0.73 12.16
CA TYR A 109 -7.01 -1.82 13.11
C TYR A 109 -6.65 -1.43 14.55
N ALA A 110 -5.46 -0.85 14.75
CA ALA A 110 -4.99 -0.45 16.07
C ALA A 110 -5.84 0.68 16.65
N THR A 111 -6.31 1.60 15.81
CA THR A 111 -7.09 2.75 16.28
C THR A 111 -8.54 2.38 16.56
N ALA A 112 -9.19 1.61 15.69
CA ALA A 112 -10.56 1.14 15.90
C ALA A 112 -10.75 0.34 17.20
N ARG A 113 -9.71 -0.38 17.65
CA ARG A 113 -9.73 -1.18 18.88
C ARG A 113 -9.55 -0.37 20.17
N ARG A 114 -9.18 0.90 20.10
CA ARG A 114 -9.01 1.71 21.32
C ARG A 114 -10.35 1.94 22.00
N LYS A 115 -10.34 2.10 23.32
CA LYS A 115 -11.57 2.28 24.11
C LYS A 115 -12.30 3.57 23.78
N GLU A 116 -11.57 4.60 23.36
CA GLU A 116 -12.09 5.90 22.96
C GLU A 116 -12.83 5.86 21.61
N HIS A 117 -12.69 4.76 20.87
CA HIS A 117 -13.39 4.52 19.61
C HIS A 117 -14.44 3.41 19.81
N PHE A 118 -14.16 2.19 19.34
CA PHE A 118 -15.13 1.09 19.34
C PHE A 118 -14.76 -0.03 20.33
N GLY A 119 -13.59 0.04 20.96
CA GLY A 119 -13.09 -0.95 21.93
C GLY A 119 -12.71 -2.31 21.35
N SER A 120 -13.26 -2.69 20.19
CA SER A 120 -12.90 -3.91 19.46
C SER A 120 -13.08 -3.73 17.96
N TRP A 121 -12.34 -4.51 17.17
CA TRP A 121 -12.49 -4.52 15.71
C TRP A 121 -13.87 -5.04 15.29
N ALA A 122 -14.37 -6.07 15.97
CA ALA A 122 -15.70 -6.62 15.71
C ALA A 122 -16.80 -5.57 15.91
N SER A 123 -16.69 -4.77 16.98
CA SER A 123 -17.62 -3.66 17.26
C SER A 123 -17.55 -2.57 16.19
N ALA A 124 -16.35 -2.23 15.71
CA ALA A 124 -16.18 -1.24 14.64
C ALA A 124 -16.80 -1.71 13.32
N VAL A 125 -16.60 -2.98 12.95
CA VAL A 125 -17.17 -3.57 11.73
C VAL A 125 -18.70 -3.65 11.82
N LEU A 126 -19.23 -4.05 12.99
CA LEU A 126 -20.67 -4.04 13.23
C LEU A 126 -21.26 -2.63 13.15
N ALA A 127 -20.59 -1.64 13.75
CA ALA A 127 -21.00 -0.22 13.68
C ALA A 127 -20.92 0.34 12.25
N ALA A 128 -20.10 -0.25 11.37
CA ALA A 128 -20.04 0.12 9.97
C ALA A 128 -21.24 -0.42 9.16
N GLY A 129 -22.07 -1.27 9.77
CA GLY A 129 -23.23 -1.92 9.13
C GLY A 129 -22.91 -3.29 8.53
N VAL A 130 -21.73 -3.85 8.84
CA VAL A 130 -21.29 -5.14 8.31
C VAL A 130 -21.38 -6.22 9.39
N ASP A 131 -22.08 -7.32 9.10
CA ASP A 131 -22.12 -8.46 10.02
C ASP A 131 -20.74 -9.15 10.08
N TYR A 132 -20.06 -8.97 11.20
CA TYR A 132 -18.74 -9.56 11.43
C TYR A 132 -18.74 -11.10 11.45
N GLY A 133 -19.89 -11.73 11.75
CA GLY A 133 -20.08 -13.18 11.65
C GLY A 133 -20.03 -13.67 10.21
N VAL A 134 -20.53 -12.89 9.25
CA VAL A 134 -20.37 -13.17 7.81
C VAL A 134 -18.90 -13.02 7.41
N VAL A 135 -18.24 -11.94 7.83
CA VAL A 135 -16.80 -11.71 7.56
C VAL A 135 -15.95 -12.89 8.01
N LYS A 136 -16.16 -13.39 9.24
CA LYS A 136 -15.44 -14.55 9.77
C LYS A 136 -15.69 -15.83 8.98
N ARG A 137 -16.96 -16.12 8.64
CA ARG A 137 -17.32 -17.31 7.88
C ARG A 137 -16.69 -17.28 6.49
N SER A 138 -16.78 -16.15 5.78
CA SER A 138 -16.16 -16.00 4.46
C SER A 138 -14.63 -16.14 4.51
N ALA A 139 -13.97 -15.58 5.54
CA ALA A 139 -12.53 -15.75 5.72
C ALA A 139 -12.14 -17.21 6.04
N GLN A 140 -12.96 -17.92 6.82
CA GLN A 140 -12.74 -19.33 7.13
C GLN A 140 -12.95 -20.22 5.89
N GLU A 141 -14.00 -19.95 5.11
CA GLU A 141 -14.29 -20.63 3.85
C GLU A 141 -13.13 -20.46 2.86
N ARG A 142 -12.65 -19.22 2.67
CA ARG A 142 -11.47 -18.94 1.84
C ARG A 142 -10.25 -19.75 2.28
N ARG A 143 -9.94 -19.76 3.58
CA ARG A 143 -8.82 -20.55 4.11
C ARG A 143 -8.98 -22.06 3.86
N ARG A 144 -10.20 -22.59 4.00
CA ARG A 144 -10.49 -24.00 3.71
C ARG A 144 -10.29 -24.33 2.24
N GLN A 145 -10.89 -23.52 1.35
CA GLN A 145 -10.75 -23.70 -0.10
C GLN A 145 -9.29 -23.62 -0.54
N ALA A 146 -8.53 -22.68 0.04
CA ALA A 146 -7.12 -22.51 -0.25
C ALA A 146 -6.31 -23.74 0.24
N ALA A 147 -6.60 -24.27 1.44
CA ALA A 147 -5.98 -25.49 1.95
C ALA A 147 -6.33 -26.75 1.14
N ASP A 148 -7.59 -26.87 0.71
CA ASP A 148 -8.06 -27.98 -0.14
C ASP A 148 -7.45 -27.91 -1.54
N TRP A 149 -7.34 -26.70 -2.10
CA TRP A 149 -6.63 -26.47 -3.35
C TRP A 149 -5.16 -26.86 -3.24
N LYS A 150 -4.46 -26.41 -2.19
CA LYS A 150 -3.06 -26.79 -1.93
C LYS A 150 -2.91 -28.31 -1.81
N ARG A 151 -3.82 -28.97 -1.10
CA ARG A 151 -3.83 -30.44 -0.95
C ARG A 151 -4.00 -31.13 -2.31
N ARG A 152 -4.97 -30.70 -3.12
CA ARG A 152 -5.22 -31.27 -4.46
C ARG A 152 -4.04 -31.06 -5.40
N LEU A 153 -3.46 -29.86 -5.38
CA LEU A 153 -2.27 -29.55 -6.17
C LEU A 153 -1.11 -30.49 -5.82
N LEU A 154 -0.86 -30.71 -4.52
CA LEU A 154 0.20 -31.62 -4.07
C LEU A 154 -0.09 -33.08 -4.46
N GLN A 155 -1.34 -33.53 -4.32
CA GLN A 155 -1.74 -34.88 -4.73
C GLN A 155 -1.60 -35.11 -6.23
N GLU A 156 -2.04 -34.16 -7.07
CA GLU A 156 -1.86 -34.23 -8.52
C GLU A 156 -0.37 -34.23 -8.88
N TRP A 157 0.44 -33.45 -8.16
CA TRP A 157 1.89 -33.38 -8.35
C TRP A 157 2.63 -34.66 -7.93
N GLU A 158 2.10 -35.40 -6.96
CA GLU A 158 2.63 -36.68 -6.48
C GLU A 158 2.06 -37.88 -7.24
N ASN A 159 1.21 -37.66 -8.25
CA ASN A 159 0.58 -38.73 -9.04
C ASN A 159 1.62 -39.51 -9.86
N PRO A 160 1.83 -40.81 -9.60
CA PRO A 160 2.83 -41.63 -10.29
C PRO A 160 2.58 -41.76 -11.80
N ALA A 161 1.32 -41.59 -12.25
CA ALA A 161 0.98 -41.64 -13.67
C ALA A 161 1.53 -40.45 -14.46
N LEU A 162 1.67 -39.28 -13.83
CA LEU A 162 2.33 -38.09 -14.41
C LEU A 162 3.85 -38.15 -14.27
N GLN A 163 4.37 -38.95 -13.32
CA GLN A 163 5.80 -39.21 -13.21
C GLN A 163 6.28 -40.23 -14.26
N ALA A 164 5.45 -41.24 -14.57
CA ALA A 164 5.74 -42.26 -15.57
C ALA A 164 5.78 -41.73 -17.02
N THR A 165 5.00 -40.69 -17.36
CA THR A 165 5.05 -40.05 -18.69
C THR A 165 6.36 -39.28 -18.91
N SER A 166 6.95 -38.73 -17.83
CA SER A 166 8.27 -38.09 -17.84
C SER A 166 9.41 -39.09 -18.01
N GLU A 167 9.27 -40.30 -17.47
CA GLU A 167 10.27 -41.38 -17.62
C GLU A 167 10.15 -42.10 -18.97
N ALA A 168 8.94 -42.21 -19.53
CA ALA A 168 8.72 -42.79 -20.86
C ALA A 168 9.30 -41.94 -22.01
N GLU A 169 9.33 -40.61 -21.87
CA GLU A 169 9.99 -39.70 -22.82
C GLU A 169 11.52 -39.69 -22.68
N GLN A 170 12.07 -40.12 -21.54
CA GLN A 170 13.52 -40.26 -21.31
C GLN A 170 14.11 -41.57 -21.88
N GLY A 171 13.26 -42.45 -22.43
CA GLY A 171 13.65 -43.76 -22.99
C GLY A 171 14.09 -43.76 -24.46
N THR A 172 14.08 -42.63 -25.16
CA THR A 172 14.54 -42.56 -26.56
C THR A 172 15.72 -41.61 -26.71
N THR A 173 16.86 -42.20 -27.07
CA THR A 173 18.15 -41.62 -27.45
C THR A 173 19.07 -41.14 -26.33
N GLU A 174 19.93 -42.09 -25.92
CA GLU A 174 21.08 -42.02 -25.03
C GLU A 174 22.24 -41.15 -25.59
N ALA A 175 21.94 -40.00 -26.21
CA ALA A 175 22.93 -39.13 -26.85
C ALA A 175 22.94 -37.66 -26.40
N GLU A 176 21.96 -37.19 -25.63
CA GLU A 176 21.98 -35.82 -25.07
C GLU A 176 22.18 -35.84 -23.56
N ARG A 177 23.46 -35.94 -23.15
CA ARG A 177 23.90 -35.60 -21.80
C ARG A 177 23.67 -34.10 -21.57
N GLY A 178 22.49 -33.77 -21.05
CA GLY A 178 22.15 -32.42 -20.63
C GLY A 178 20.76 -32.27 -20.00
N SER A 179 20.03 -33.35 -19.72
CA SER A 179 18.64 -33.23 -19.22
C SER A 179 18.51 -33.51 -17.72
N SER A 180 19.20 -32.68 -16.92
CA SER A 180 18.81 -32.39 -15.52
C SER A 180 17.86 -31.17 -15.47
N SER A 181 17.41 -30.70 -16.65
CA SER A 181 16.69 -29.44 -16.79
C SER A 181 15.23 -29.55 -16.34
N GLY A 182 14.51 -30.63 -16.68
CA GLY A 182 13.07 -30.75 -16.41
C GLY A 182 12.68 -30.94 -14.95
N ALA A 183 13.45 -31.72 -14.17
CA ALA A 183 13.13 -31.97 -12.75
C ALA A 183 13.36 -30.71 -11.88
N TRP A 184 14.49 -30.03 -12.09
CA TRP A 184 14.82 -28.78 -11.39
C TRP A 184 13.81 -27.66 -11.72
N LEU A 185 13.41 -27.52 -12.99
CA LEU A 185 12.43 -26.51 -13.42
C LEU A 185 11.06 -26.75 -12.80
N ARG A 186 10.67 -28.03 -12.64
CA ARG A 186 9.43 -28.44 -11.98
C ARG A 186 9.44 -28.11 -10.49
N ASP A 187 10.53 -28.41 -9.78
CA ASP A 187 10.66 -28.08 -8.35
C ASP A 187 10.69 -26.56 -8.12
N LEU A 188 11.37 -25.81 -9.01
CA LEU A 188 11.38 -24.34 -8.97
C LEU A 188 9.99 -23.75 -9.24
N LEU A 189 9.24 -24.29 -10.21
CA LEU A 189 7.86 -23.87 -10.49
C LEU A 189 6.95 -24.16 -9.31
N LYS A 190 7.08 -25.32 -8.67
CA LYS A 190 6.35 -25.69 -7.46
C LYS A 190 6.64 -24.72 -6.31
N GLU A 191 7.91 -24.40 -6.08
CA GLU A 191 8.34 -23.44 -5.06
C GLU A 191 7.78 -22.05 -5.36
N LYS A 192 7.88 -21.57 -6.60
CA LYS A 192 7.36 -20.26 -7.01
C LYS A 192 5.83 -20.18 -6.97
N LEU A 193 5.12 -21.26 -7.27
CA LEU A 193 3.66 -21.34 -7.11
C LEU A 193 3.25 -21.20 -5.65
N MET A 194 3.98 -21.88 -4.77
CA MET A 194 3.75 -21.87 -3.33
C MET A 194 4.06 -20.50 -2.73
N GLU A 195 5.15 -19.86 -3.18
CA GLU A 195 5.54 -18.50 -2.79
C GLU A 195 4.50 -17.45 -3.24
N LEU A 196 4.02 -17.54 -4.49
CA LEU A 196 2.98 -16.66 -5.03
C LEU A 196 1.63 -16.84 -4.31
N TYR A 197 1.26 -18.08 -4.01
CA TYR A 197 0.06 -18.39 -3.24
C TYR A 197 0.10 -17.79 -1.82
N GLU A 198 1.27 -17.83 -1.17
CA GLU A 198 1.48 -17.29 0.17
C GLU A 198 1.49 -15.74 0.17
N GLN A 199 2.08 -15.12 -0.86
CA GLN A 199 2.07 -13.66 -1.05
C GLN A 199 0.67 -13.11 -1.35
N LEU A 200 -0.17 -13.85 -2.09
CA LEU A 200 -1.53 -13.45 -2.45
C LEU A 200 -2.58 -13.82 -1.41
N GLY A 201 -2.17 -14.26 -0.21
CA GLY A 201 -3.08 -14.50 0.91
C GLY A 201 -4.05 -15.67 0.69
N GLY A 202 -3.73 -16.59 -0.21
CA GLY A 202 -4.56 -17.76 -0.50
C GLY A 202 -5.81 -17.47 -1.34
N GLU A 203 -5.88 -16.33 -2.03
CA GLU A 203 -6.96 -16.09 -2.99
C GLU A 203 -6.75 -16.91 -4.27
N THR A 204 -7.66 -17.84 -4.52
CA THR A 204 -7.84 -18.54 -5.81
C THR A 204 -8.46 -17.61 -6.85
N SER A 205 -7.89 -16.41 -7.03
CA SER A 205 -8.34 -15.49 -8.07
C SER A 205 -8.02 -16.07 -9.44
N ALA A 206 -8.92 -15.90 -10.41
CA ALA A 206 -8.69 -16.24 -11.81
C ALA A 206 -7.37 -15.65 -12.34
N ALA A 207 -6.92 -14.53 -11.76
CA ALA A 207 -5.63 -13.92 -12.04
C ALA A 207 -4.43 -14.81 -11.63
N VAL A 208 -4.53 -15.54 -10.52
CA VAL A 208 -3.50 -16.48 -10.07
C VAL A 208 -3.45 -17.69 -10.99
N GLN A 209 -4.61 -18.25 -11.33
CA GLN A 209 -4.69 -19.35 -12.29
C GLN A 209 -4.16 -18.96 -13.66
N GLN A 210 -4.44 -17.72 -14.10
CA GLN A 210 -3.93 -17.18 -15.35
C GLN A 210 -2.42 -16.96 -15.31
N ARG A 211 -1.89 -16.42 -14.21
CA ARG A 211 -0.45 -16.18 -14.06
C ARG A 211 0.34 -17.49 -13.95
N ILE A 212 -0.26 -18.50 -13.35
CA ILE A 212 0.27 -19.87 -13.32
C ILE A 212 0.32 -20.46 -14.74
N ARG A 213 -0.77 -20.34 -15.52
CA ARG A 213 -0.78 -20.77 -16.93
C ARG A 213 0.31 -20.06 -17.76
N GLU A 214 0.44 -18.74 -17.61
CA GLU A 214 1.48 -17.96 -18.30
C GLU A 214 2.91 -18.37 -17.89
N LEU A 215 3.14 -18.70 -16.62
CA LEU A 215 4.44 -19.17 -16.13
C LEU A 215 4.79 -20.55 -16.69
N ILE A 216 3.81 -21.46 -16.76
CA ILE A 216 3.97 -22.80 -17.35
C ILE A 216 4.28 -22.67 -18.85
N GLU A 217 3.50 -21.89 -19.60
CA GLU A 217 3.73 -21.66 -21.05
C GLU A 217 5.10 -21.05 -21.34
N ARG A 218 5.57 -20.09 -20.54
CA ARG A 218 6.91 -19.47 -20.72
C ARG A 218 8.06 -20.42 -20.44
N VAL A 219 7.88 -21.30 -19.47
CA VAL A 219 8.85 -22.33 -19.11
C VAL A 219 8.91 -23.41 -20.19
N GLU A 220 7.76 -23.86 -20.72
CA GLU A 220 7.67 -24.81 -21.83
C GLU A 220 8.28 -24.26 -23.14
N GLN A 221 8.25 -22.94 -23.34
CA GLN A 221 8.87 -22.25 -24.48
C GLN A 221 10.40 -22.00 -24.31
N GLY A 222 11.03 -22.55 -23.26
CA GLY A 222 12.48 -22.47 -23.05
C GLY A 222 12.99 -21.13 -22.51
N GLY A 223 12.11 -20.28 -21.96
CA GLY A 223 12.48 -18.99 -21.40
C GLY A 223 13.04 -19.09 -19.98
N SER A 224 14.27 -18.62 -19.77
CA SER A 224 14.86 -18.44 -18.44
C SER A 224 13.99 -17.51 -17.57
N ALA A 225 13.78 -17.89 -16.31
CA ALA A 225 12.98 -17.11 -15.35
C ALA A 225 13.65 -15.75 -15.04
N PRO A 226 12.89 -14.65 -14.85
CA PRO A 226 13.47 -13.39 -14.41
C PRO A 226 13.80 -13.47 -12.91
N CYS A 227 14.93 -12.87 -12.55
CA CYS A 227 15.42 -12.69 -11.18
C CYS A 227 14.39 -12.05 -10.24
#